data_AF-A0AAV7YPA9-F1
#
_entry.id   AF-A0AAV7YPA9-F1
#
_cell.length_a   1.000
_cell.length_b   1.000
_cell.length_c   1.000
_cell.angle_alpha   90.00
_cell.angle_beta   90.00
_cell.angle_gamma   90.00
#
_symmetry.space_group_name_H-M   'P 1'
#
loop_
_entity.id
_entity.type
_entity.pdbx_description
1 polymer ?
#
loop_
_entity_poly.entity_id
_entity_poly.type
_entity_poly.pdbx_seq_one_letter_code
_entity_poly.pdbx_strand_id
1 'polypeptide(L)'
;MYKGCTYIYGGFLTSPYLKSSNELLEFNPKTLSFQKLAMGGENKPPPLIGHCMVVYEDTLWVFGGHTSAKDGKNLFSDRLYVYNFKTHSWEAPFSVRNQKNKQTRRKKKINNQNKKKNNKKKKNRRKLKINKQKKKEKNRRRKR
;
A
#
# COMPACT_ATOMS: atom_id res chain seq x y z
N MET A 1 16.55 -3.83 19.51
CA MET A 1 18.01 -3.59 19.48
C MET A 1 18.57 -4.14 18.20
N TYR A 2 19.60 -3.52 17.63
CA TYR A 2 20.33 -4.00 16.46
C TYR A 2 21.82 -3.67 16.63
N LYS A 3 22.72 -4.62 16.37
CA LYS A 3 24.18 -4.50 16.56
C LYS A 3 24.61 -3.90 17.92
N GLY A 4 23.87 -4.21 18.98
CA GLY A 4 24.15 -3.71 20.33
C GLY A 4 23.65 -2.28 20.62
N CYS A 5 23.05 -1.61 19.65
CA CYS A 5 22.42 -0.30 19.81
C CYS A 5 20.90 -0.41 19.97
N THR A 6 20.32 0.56 20.68
CA THR A 6 18.87 0.76 20.79
C THR A 6 18.45 1.85 19.84
N TYR A 7 17.29 1.69 19.21
CA TYR A 7 16.75 2.66 18.27
C TYR A 7 15.45 3.20 18.83
N ILE A 8 15.26 4.51 18.70
CA ILE A 8 14.08 5.22 19.20
C ILE A 8 13.55 6.05 18.05
N TYR A 9 12.29 5.82 17.70
CA TYR A 9 11.59 6.64 16.71
C TYR A 9 10.48 7.42 17.38
N GLY A 10 10.25 8.65 16.92
CA GLY A 10 9.08 9.44 17.28
C GLY A 10 8.97 9.83 18.75
N GLY A 11 7.76 9.76 19.30
CA GLY A 11 7.45 10.18 20.66
C GLY A 11 7.01 11.64 20.77
N PHE A 12 6.69 12.03 22.00
CA PHE A 12 6.14 13.33 22.34
C PHE A 12 7.16 14.12 23.15
N LEU A 13 7.63 15.26 22.61
CA LEU A 13 8.59 16.12 23.28
C LEU A 13 7.86 17.13 24.16
N THR A 14 8.10 17.05 25.47
CA THR A 14 7.59 17.97 26.48
C THR A 14 8.53 19.18 26.60
N SER A 15 8.51 20.08 25.63
CA SER A 15 9.26 21.34 25.63
C SER A 15 8.56 22.30 24.66
N PRO A 16 8.48 23.61 24.93
CA PRO A 16 7.27 24.42 25.19
C PRO A 16 6.13 24.38 24.15
N TYR A 17 6.29 23.66 23.05
CA TYR A 17 5.39 23.58 21.91
C TYR A 17 4.78 22.18 21.66
N LEU A 18 4.77 21.27 22.65
CA LEU A 18 4.10 19.96 22.58
C LEU A 18 4.29 19.26 21.21
N LYS A 19 5.55 19.07 20.81
CA LYS A 19 5.90 18.65 19.45
C LYS A 19 6.10 17.15 19.37
N SER A 20 5.43 16.51 18.42
CA SER A 20 5.74 15.12 18.05
C SER A 20 7.03 15.07 17.24
N SER A 21 7.90 14.10 17.51
CA SER A 21 9.14 13.89 16.77
C SER A 21 8.94 12.92 15.60
N ASN A 22 9.72 13.06 14.54
CA ASN A 22 9.91 12.07 13.47
C ASN A 22 11.39 11.70 13.27
N GLU A 23 12.17 11.86 14.34
CA GLU A 23 13.59 11.52 14.35
C GLU A 23 13.77 10.04 14.68
N LEU A 24 14.79 9.42 14.07
CA LEU A 24 15.30 8.13 14.51
C LEU A 24 16.61 8.40 15.24
N LEU A 25 16.62 8.07 16.52
CA LEU A 25 17.81 8.14 17.36
C LEU A 25 18.38 6.74 17.51
N GLU A 26 19.70 6.65 17.46
CA GLU A 26 20.44 5.49 17.90
C GLU A 26 21.08 5.82 19.25
N PHE A 27 20.87 4.94 20.23
CA PHE A 27 21.50 4.95 21.53
C PHE A 27 22.51 3.81 21.61
N ASN A 28 23.77 4.15 21.85
CA ASN A 28 24.81 3.18 22.12
C ASN A 28 24.99 3.03 23.64
N PRO A 29 24.61 1.88 24.23
CA PRO A 29 24.69 1.67 25.68
C PRO A 29 26.13 1.56 26.19
N LYS A 30 27.12 1.27 25.33
CA LYS A 30 28.53 1.18 25.74
C LYS A 30 29.16 2.55 25.93
N THR A 31 28.79 3.50 25.08
CA THR A 31 29.31 4.88 25.11
C THR A 31 28.35 5.86 25.79
N LEU A 32 27.14 5.40 26.15
CA LEU A 32 26.07 6.20 26.74
C LEU A 32 25.73 7.43 25.89
N SER A 33 25.84 7.32 24.57
CA SER A 33 25.65 8.44 23.65
C SER A 33 24.48 8.20 22.70
N PHE A 34 23.83 9.32 22.35
CA PHE A 34 22.80 9.36 21.33
C PHE A 34 23.38 9.94 20.05
N GLN A 35 23.00 9.36 18.92
CA GLN A 35 23.19 9.98 17.61
C GLN A 35 21.89 9.98 16.83
N LYS A 36 21.64 11.09 16.14
CA LYS A 36 20.51 11.20 15.23
C LYS A 36 20.89 10.61 13.89
N LEU A 37 20.13 9.62 13.44
CA LEU A 37 20.29 9.08 12.10
C LEU A 37 19.65 10.07 11.12
N ALA A 38 20.49 10.84 10.43
CA ALA A 38 20.09 11.85 9.47
C ALA A 38 19.45 11.19 8.25
N MET A 39 18.12 11.18 8.23
CA MET A 39 17.37 10.51 7.17
C MET A 39 16.25 11.41 6.69
N GLY A 40 16.43 11.90 5.47
CA GLY A 40 15.36 12.42 4.64
C GLY A 40 14.76 11.29 3.78
N GLY A 41 13.95 11.68 2.80
CA GLY A 41 13.35 10.75 1.85
C GLY A 41 11.83 10.83 1.85
N GLU A 42 11.24 10.61 0.67
CA GLU A 42 9.79 10.69 0.43
C GLU A 42 8.99 9.74 1.33
N ASN A 43 9.58 8.60 1.70
CA ASN A 43 8.93 7.55 2.48
C ASN A 43 9.23 7.62 3.98
N LYS A 44 9.89 8.68 4.46
CA LYS A 44 10.11 8.86 5.89
C LYS A 44 8.77 8.91 6.64
N PRO A 45 8.61 8.19 7.76
CA PRO A 45 7.39 8.30 8.53
C PRO A 45 7.15 9.74 9.04
N PRO A 46 5.87 10.13 9.24
CA PRO A 46 5.54 11.38 9.90
C PRO A 46 5.90 11.29 11.40
N PRO A 47 5.69 12.37 12.17
CA PRO A 47 5.75 12.27 13.61
C PRO A 47 4.73 11.26 14.15
N LEU A 48 5.17 10.31 14.97
CA LEU A 48 4.34 9.23 15.50
C LEU A 48 4.42 9.13 17.03
N ILE A 49 3.25 9.01 17.68
CA ILE A 49 3.12 8.74 19.12
C ILE A 49 2.39 7.41 19.32
N GLY A 50 2.83 6.58 20.28
CA GLY A 50 2.15 5.32 20.61
C GLY A 50 2.14 4.32 19.44
N HIS A 51 3.18 4.34 18.61
CA HIS A 51 3.38 3.37 17.53
C HIS A 51 4.09 2.12 18.05
N CYS A 52 4.01 1.03 17.29
CA CYS A 52 4.81 -0.16 17.52
C CYS A 52 6.08 -0.10 16.66
N MET A 53 7.18 -0.57 17.22
CA MET A 53 8.46 -0.65 16.51
C MET A 53 9.18 -1.96 16.83
N VAL A 54 9.72 -2.62 15.79
CA VAL A 54 10.44 -3.89 15.93
C VAL A 54 11.61 -3.96 14.97
N VAL A 55 12.72 -4.55 15.40
CA VAL A 55 13.84 -4.89 14.53
C VAL A 55 13.66 -6.34 14.08
N TYR A 56 13.83 -6.58 12.78
CA TYR A 56 13.96 -7.92 12.22
C TYR A 56 15.09 -7.91 11.18
N GLU A 57 16.08 -8.77 11.39
CA GLU A 57 17.33 -8.80 10.59
C GLU A 57 17.97 -7.40 10.48
N ASP A 58 18.26 -6.93 9.27
CA ASP A 58 18.85 -5.62 8.98
C ASP A 58 17.80 -4.53 8.74
N THR A 59 16.59 -4.71 9.26
CA THR A 59 15.48 -3.77 9.07
C THR A 59 14.74 -3.43 10.36
N LEU A 60 14.31 -2.17 10.46
CA LEU A 60 13.49 -1.65 11.53
C LEU A 60 12.10 -1.33 10.99
N TRP A 61 11.07 -1.89 11.60
CA TRP A 61 9.68 -1.78 11.19
C TRP A 61 8.92 -0.89 12.14
N VAL A 62 8.14 0.05 11.60
CA VAL A 62 7.30 0.99 12.37
C VAL A 62 5.87 0.93 11.84
N PHE A 63 4.90 0.72 12.73
CA PHE A 63 3.50 0.62 12.36
C PHE A 63 2.58 1.35 13.35
N GLY A 64 1.53 1.95 12.81
CA GLY A 64 0.47 2.59 13.59
C GLY A 64 0.91 3.90 14.23
N GLY A 65 0.30 4.21 15.37
CA GLY A 65 0.56 5.42 16.14
C GLY A 65 -0.25 6.64 15.68
N HIS A 66 -0.41 7.57 16.61
CA HIS A 66 -1.05 8.85 16.40
C HIS A 66 -0.13 9.77 15.59
N THR A 67 -0.66 10.43 14.57
CA THR A 67 0.04 11.38 13.71
C THR A 67 -0.88 12.56 13.45
N SER A 68 -0.33 13.77 13.46
CA SER A 68 -1.02 14.94 12.93
C SER A 68 -0.84 14.96 11.42
N ALA A 69 -1.80 14.39 10.68
CA ALA A 69 -1.79 14.53 9.21
C ALA A 69 -1.91 16.01 8.82
N LYS A 70 -1.21 16.42 7.75
CA LYS A 70 -1.28 17.80 7.22
C LYS A 70 -2.71 18.28 6.94
N ASP A 71 -3.63 17.35 6.68
CA ASP A 71 -5.02 17.65 6.31
C ASP A 71 -6.02 17.46 7.48
N GLY A 72 -5.56 17.17 8.71
CA GLY A 72 -6.39 16.99 9.90
C GLY A 72 -7.32 15.76 9.91
N LYS A 73 -7.42 15.01 8.80
CA LYS A 73 -8.41 13.93 8.62
C LYS A 73 -7.98 12.56 9.13
N ASN A 74 -6.69 12.33 9.38
CA ASN A 74 -6.21 11.08 9.95
C ASN A 74 -5.33 11.35 11.15
N LEU A 75 -5.87 10.97 12.30
CA LEU A 75 -5.16 11.01 13.57
C LEU A 75 -4.26 9.79 13.77
N PHE A 76 -4.43 8.72 12.99
CA PHE A 76 -3.63 7.49 13.09
C PHE A 76 -3.02 7.08 11.76
N SER A 77 -1.75 6.66 11.79
CA SER A 77 -1.07 6.12 10.62
C SER A 77 -1.58 4.71 10.30
N ASP A 78 -1.93 4.49 9.04
CA ASP A 78 -2.30 3.16 8.51
C ASP A 78 -1.19 2.56 7.64
N ARG A 79 0.01 3.14 7.66
CA ARG A 79 1.16 2.72 6.85
C ARG A 79 2.14 1.91 7.67
N LEU A 80 2.79 0.96 6.99
CA LEU A 80 3.97 0.26 7.50
C LEU A 80 5.20 0.93 6.91
N TYR A 81 6.09 1.36 7.79
CA TYR A 81 7.37 1.96 7.40
C TYR A 81 8.49 0.98 7.73
N VAL A 82 9.46 0.90 6.82
CA VAL A 82 10.61 0.01 6.96
C VAL A 82 11.86 0.85 6.78
N TYR A 83 12.75 0.82 7.76
CA TYR A 83 14.06 1.41 7.68
C TYR A 83 15.09 0.32 7.47
N ASN A 84 15.92 0.47 6.44
CA ASN A 84 16.98 -0.46 6.13
C ASN A 84 18.31 0.06 6.70
N PHE A 85 18.91 -0.70 7.62
CA PHE A 85 20.16 -0.32 8.28
C PHE A 85 21.38 -0.33 7.35
N LYS A 86 21.33 -1.05 6.23
CA LYS A 86 22.42 -1.12 5.24
C LYS A 86 22.41 0.07 4.28
N THR A 87 21.23 0.45 3.80
CA THR A 87 21.07 1.53 2.82
C THR A 87 20.78 2.88 3.47
N HIS A 88 20.55 2.91 4.78
CA HIS A 88 20.12 4.08 5.53
C HIS A 88 18.92 4.81 4.90
N SER A 89 17.95 4.05 4.37
CA SER A 89 16.78 4.58 3.68
C SER A 89 15.45 4.05 4.26
N TRP A 90 14.42 4.87 4.15
CA TRP A 90 13.04 4.50 4.50
C TRP A 90 12.26 4.03 3.27
N GLU A 91 11.42 3.03 3.48
CA GLU A 91 10.41 2.56 2.55
C GLU A 91 9.03 2.55 3.24
N ALA A 92 7.96 2.68 2.45
CA ALA A 92 6.59 2.60 2.94
C ALA A 92 5.75 1.62 2.10
N PRO A 93 6.11 0.32 2.10
CA PRO A 93 5.61 -0.68 1.13
C PRO A 93 4.11 -0.97 1.27
N PHE A 94 3.51 -0.63 2.41
CA PHE A 94 2.15 -1.04 2.75
C PHE A 94 1.31 0.09 3.37
N SER A 95 0.03 0.11 3.02
CA SER A 95 -1.04 0.91 3.65
C SER A 95 -2.31 0.05 3.74
N VAL A 96 -2.93 0.02 4.91
CA VAL A 96 -4.16 -0.75 5.17
C VAL A 96 -5.29 -0.30 4.25
N ARG A 97 -5.47 1.02 4.03
CA ARG A 97 -6.55 1.53 3.17
C ARG A 97 -6.33 1.23 1.69
N ASN A 98 -5.09 1.20 1.23
CA ASN A 98 -4.77 0.88 -0.16
C ASN A 98 -5.07 -0.59 -0.52
N GLN A 99 -5.17 -1.50 0.44
CA GLN A 99 -5.58 -2.89 0.17
C GLN A 99 -7.06 -3.04 -0.18
N LYS A 100 -7.97 -2.37 0.55
CA LYS A 100 -9.41 -2.41 0.26
C LYS A 100 -9.71 -1.92 -1.17
N ASN A 101 -8.97 -0.91 -1.62
CA ASN A 101 -9.06 -0.39 -2.98
C ASN A 101 -8.44 -1.32 -4.05
N LYS A 102 -7.36 -2.06 -3.74
CA LYS A 102 -6.78 -3.04 -4.69
C LYS A 102 -7.71 -4.24 -4.93
N GLN A 103 -8.34 -4.77 -3.88
CA GLN A 103 -9.27 -5.91 -4.03
C GLN A 103 -10.53 -5.53 -4.81
N THR A 104 -11.13 -4.36 -4.52
CA THR A 104 -12.28 -3.84 -5.28
C THR A 104 -11.92 -3.52 -6.73
N ARG A 105 -10.73 -2.95 -7.00
CA ARG A 105 -10.23 -2.75 -8.38
C ARG A 105 -10.01 -4.08 -9.13
N ARG A 106 -9.46 -5.11 -8.48
CA ARG A 106 -9.33 -6.46 -9.05
C ARG A 106 -10.70 -7.07 -9.39
N LYS A 107 -11.67 -7.04 -8.45
CA LYS A 107 -13.05 -7.52 -8.68
C LYS A 107 -13.75 -6.75 -9.83
N LYS A 108 -13.60 -5.42 -9.90
CA LYS A 108 -14.12 -4.60 -11.01
C LYS A 108 -13.49 -4.96 -12.36
N LYS A 109 -12.18 -5.22 -12.41
CA LYS A 109 -11.49 -5.67 -13.65
C LYS A 109 -12.01 -7.02 -14.13
N ILE A 110 -12.18 -7.99 -13.23
CA ILE A 110 -12.72 -9.33 -13.55
C ILE A 110 -14.16 -9.21 -14.07
N ASN A 111 -15.02 -8.43 -13.41
CA ASN A 111 -16.40 -8.22 -13.86
C ASN A 111 -16.49 -7.56 -15.24
N ASN A 112 -15.63 -6.59 -15.54
CA ASN A 112 -15.58 -5.95 -16.86
C ASN A 112 -15.09 -6.92 -17.95
N GLN A 113 -14.11 -7.77 -17.67
CA GLN A 113 -13.66 -8.80 -18.62
C GLN A 113 -14.77 -9.83 -18.89
N ASN A 114 -15.49 -10.27 -17.86
CA ASN A 114 -16.60 -11.20 -17.99
C ASN A 114 -17.77 -10.60 -18.78
N LYS A 115 -18.13 -9.33 -18.55
CA LYS A 115 -19.13 -8.60 -19.36
C LYS A 115 -18.72 -8.53 -20.83
N LYS A 116 -17.45 -8.20 -21.12
CA LYS A 116 -16.94 -8.17 -22.52
C LYS A 116 -17.00 -9.54 -23.19
N LYS A 117 -16.62 -10.62 -22.49
CA LYS A 117 -16.71 -12.00 -23.00
C LYS A 117 -18.17 -12.41 -23.28
N ASN A 118 -19.11 -12.09 -22.38
CA ASN A 118 -20.52 -12.41 -22.57
C ASN A 118 -21.15 -11.64 -23.74
N ASN A 119 -20.80 -10.36 -23.92
CA ASN A 119 -21.27 -9.58 -25.05
C ASN A 119 -20.73 -10.10 -26.39
N LYS A 120 -19.45 -10.52 -26.44
CA LYS A 120 -18.87 -11.19 -27.62
C LYS A 120 -19.59 -12.51 -27.92
N LYS A 121 -19.86 -13.35 -26.91
CA LYS A 121 -20.63 -14.60 -27.07
C LYS A 121 -22.04 -14.35 -27.60
N LYS A 122 -22.76 -13.34 -27.08
CA LYS A 122 -24.09 -12.95 -27.57
C LYS A 122 -24.06 -12.50 -29.04
N LYS A 123 -23.08 -11.68 -29.44
CA LYS A 123 -22.91 -11.26 -30.84
C LYS A 123 -22.65 -12.46 -31.76
N ASN A 124 -21.80 -13.40 -31.37
CA ASN A 124 -21.51 -14.60 -32.18
C ASN A 124 -22.73 -15.50 -32.34
N ARG A 125 -23.53 -15.70 -31.28
CA ARG A 125 -24.79 -16.46 -31.36
C ARG A 125 -25.79 -15.81 -32.32
N ARG A 126 -25.92 -14.47 -32.31
CA ARG A 126 -26.80 -13.74 -33.24
C ARG A 126 -26.33 -13.93 -34.69
N LYS A 127 -25.03 -13.77 -34.96
CA LYS A 127 -24.45 -14.02 -36.31
C LYS A 127 -24.70 -15.45 -36.79
N LEU A 128 -24.55 -16.45 -35.91
CA LEU A 128 -24.79 -17.85 -36.27
C LEU A 128 -26.27 -18.12 -36.61
N LYS A 129 -27.21 -17.52 -35.87
CA LYS A 129 -28.65 -17.62 -36.16
C LYS A 129 -28.99 -17.01 -37.52
N ILE A 130 -28.46 -15.83 -37.83
CA ILE A 130 -28.65 -15.14 -39.12
C ILE A 130 -28.09 -16.00 -40.27
N ASN A 131 -26.88 -16.56 -40.12
CA ASN A 131 -26.29 -17.42 -41.15
C ASN A 131 -27.09 -18.71 -41.37
N LYS A 132 -27.64 -19.31 -40.31
CA LYS A 132 -28.53 -20.48 -40.42
C LYS A 132 -29.83 -20.13 -41.15
N GLN A 133 -30.43 -18.97 -40.89
CA GLN A 133 -31.62 -18.50 -41.62
C GLN A 133 -31.33 -18.28 -43.10
N LYS A 134 -30.25 -17.57 -43.45
CA LYS A 134 -29.84 -17.34 -44.84
C LYS A 134 -29.57 -18.64 -45.60
N LYS A 135 -28.92 -19.64 -44.96
CA LYS A 135 -28.72 -20.96 -45.57
C LYS A 135 -30.03 -21.70 -45.82
N LYS A 136 -30.98 -21.68 -44.87
CA LYS A 136 -32.31 -22.29 -45.05
C LYS A 136 -33.07 -21.65 -46.22
N GLU A 137 -33.02 -20.33 -46.33
CA GLU A 137 -33.70 -19.60 -47.40
C GLU A 137 -33.08 -19.90 -48.78
N LYS A 138 -31.74 -19.94 -48.88
CA LYS A 138 -31.03 -20.32 -50.11
C LYS A 138 -31.34 -21.74 -50.55
N ASN A 139 -31.48 -22.69 -49.62
CA ASN A 139 -31.85 -24.06 -49.94
C ASN A 139 -33.32 -24.20 -50.39
N ARG A 140 -34.24 -23.38 -49.86
CA ARG A 140 -35.64 -23.35 -50.33
C ARG A 140 -35.76 -22.83 -51.77
N ARG A 141 -34.95 -21.83 -52.15
CA ARG A 141 -34.92 -21.28 -53.51
C ARG A 141 -34.32 -22.24 -54.57
N ARG A 142 -33.56 -23.25 -54.16
CA ARG A 142 -32.97 -24.27 -55.05
C ARG A 142 -33.86 -25.50 -55.28
N LYS A 143 -34.96 -25.62 -54.53
CA LYS A 143 -35.91 -26.75 -54.61
C LYS A 143 -37.24 -26.38 -55.27
N ARG A 144 -37.31 -25.18 -55.86
CA ARG A 144 -38.37 -24.71 -56.75
C ARG A 144 -37.75 -24.52 -58.12
#